data_AF-A0A960SCL1-F1
#
_entry.id   AF-A0A960SCL1-F1
#
_cell.length_a   1.000
_cell.length_b   1.000
_cell.length_c   1.000
_cell.angle_alpha   90.00
_cell.angle_beta   90.00
_cell.angle_gamma   90.00
#
_symmetry.space_group_name_H-M   'P 1'
#
loop_
_entity.id
_entity.type
_entity.pdbx_description
1 polymer ?
#
loop_
_entity_poly.entity_id
_entity_poly.type
_entity_poly.pdbx_seq_one_letter_code
_entity_poly.pdbx_strand_id
1 'polypeptide(L)'
;MKQFVLTTLLTCLLVMCSIVLVIMAMELYKTRNQLSYLKTRDQEYANKIHAIERDLAAKEEYLDKLLTDPVFLERVVRERLGYTRPEEWIYRFPKEKEEETAQVP
;
A
#
# COMPACT_ATOMS: atom_id res chain seq x y z
N MET A 1 -71.91 -1.23 2.71
CA MET A 1 -71.12 -0.08 2.22
C MET A 1 -69.99 0.30 3.18
N LYS A 2 -70.23 0.62 4.46
CA LYS A 2 -69.17 1.02 5.43
C LYS A 2 -68.02 0.00 5.58
N GLN A 3 -68.34 -1.29 5.60
CA GLN A 3 -67.36 -2.39 5.73
C GLN A 3 -66.40 -2.46 4.52
N PHE A 4 -66.91 -2.30 3.29
CA PHE A 4 -66.10 -2.31 2.06
C PHE A 4 -65.18 -1.09 1.95
N VAL A 5 -65.64 0.08 2.39
CA VAL A 5 -64.83 1.31 2.37
C VAL A 5 -63.72 1.25 3.43
N LEU A 6 -63.99 0.64 4.59
CA LEU A 6 -62.99 0.47 5.63
C LEU A 6 -61.88 -0.50 5.22
N THR A 7 -62.23 -1.62 4.57
CA THR A 7 -61.22 -2.60 4.12
C THR A 7 -60.35 -2.04 3.00
N THR A 8 -60.91 -1.27 2.05
CA THR A 8 -60.10 -0.66 0.98
C THR A 8 -59.14 0.41 1.50
N LEU A 9 -59.58 1.23 2.47
CA LEU A 9 -58.70 2.20 3.14
C LEU A 9 -57.58 1.50 3.92
N LEU A 10 -57.88 0.41 4.63
CA LEU A 10 -56.90 -0.34 5.40
C LEU A 10 -55.88 -1.05 4.51
N THR A 11 -56.30 -1.63 3.38
CA THR A 11 -55.36 -2.20 2.40
C THR A 11 -54.48 -1.12 1.77
N CYS A 12 -55.02 0.06 1.47
CA CYS A 12 -54.25 1.16 0.90
C CYS A 12 -53.19 1.67 1.90
N LEU A 13 -53.56 1.79 3.17
CA LEU A 13 -52.64 2.16 4.25
C LEU A 13 -51.54 1.11 4.47
N LEU A 14 -51.88 -0.18 4.41
CA LEU A 14 -50.88 -1.27 4.48
C LEU A 14 -49.89 -1.24 3.32
N VAL A 15 -50.38 -1.00 2.10
CA VAL A 15 -49.51 -0.87 0.92
C VAL A 15 -48.57 0.32 1.08
N MET A 16 -49.08 1.49 1.48
CA MET A 16 -48.24 2.67 1.73
C MET A 16 -47.20 2.41 2.83
N CYS A 17 -47.59 1.73 3.91
CA CYS A 17 -46.67 1.39 5.00
C CYS A 17 -45.57 0.43 4.51
N SER A 18 -45.93 -0.56 3.69
CA SER A 18 -44.96 -1.49 3.11
C SER A 18 -43.94 -0.79 2.19
N ILE A 19 -44.37 0.20 1.40
CA ILE A 19 -43.50 0.99 0.53
C ILE A 19 -42.48 1.79 1.37
N VAL A 20 -42.93 2.43 2.45
CA VAL A 20 -42.04 3.19 3.36
C VAL A 20 -41.01 2.26 4.00
N LEU A 21 -41.41 1.08 4.46
CA LEU A 21 -40.49 0.10 5.05
C LEU A 21 -39.43 -0.38 4.06
N VAL A 22 -39.79 -0.59 2.79
CA VAL A 22 -38.85 -1.00 1.74
C VAL A 22 -37.83 0.11 1.44
N ILE A 23 -38.27 1.37 1.37
CA ILE A 23 -37.36 2.52 1.17
C ILE A 23 -36.39 2.63 2.35
N MET A 24 -36.89 2.56 3.58
CA MET A 24 -36.07 2.62 4.79
C MET A 24 -35.04 1.48 4.85
N ALA A 25 -35.44 0.26 4.47
CA ALA A 25 -34.54 -0.89 4.42
C ALA A 25 -33.44 -0.71 3.36
N MET A 26 -33.76 -0.14 2.20
CA MET A 26 -32.77 0.16 1.16
C MET A 26 -31.74 1.20 1.62
N GLU A 27 -32.18 2.28 2.26
CA GLU A 27 -31.28 3.32 2.79
C GLU A 27 -30.35 2.74 3.86
N LEU A 28 -30.88 1.98 4.81
CA LEU A 28 -30.09 1.32 5.84
C LEU A 28 -29.05 0.37 5.23
N TYR A 29 -29.42 -0.42 4.23
CA TYR A 29 -28.50 -1.33 3.54
C TYR A 29 -27.36 -0.56 2.86
N LYS A 30 -27.67 0.54 2.19
CA LYS A 30 -26.68 1.41 1.55
C LYS A 30 -25.71 2.01 2.57
N THR A 31 -26.21 2.50 3.71
CA THR A 31 -25.37 3.06 4.79
C THR A 31 -24.45 2.01 5.40
N ARG A 32 -24.94 0.77 5.63
CA ARG A 32 -24.07 -0.30 6.17
C ARG A 32 -22.95 -0.67 5.21
N ASN A 33 -23.21 -0.70 3.90
CA ASN A 33 -22.18 -0.97 2.89
C ASN A 33 -21.16 0.16 2.75
N GLN A 34 -21.56 1.41 3.01
CA GLN A 34 -20.62 2.54 3.01
C GLN A 34 -19.66 2.48 4.18
N LEU A 35 -20.11 2.05 5.36
CA LEU A 35 -19.27 1.93 6.55
C LEU A 35 -18.16 0.89 6.39
N SER A 36 -18.43 -0.25 5.76
CA SER A 36 -17.41 -1.27 5.50
C SER A 36 -16.36 -0.76 4.51
N TYR A 37 -16.78 -0.04 3.46
CA TYR A 37 -15.86 0.56 2.50
C TYR A 37 -14.92 1.58 3.18
N LEU A 38 -15.47 2.51 3.97
CA LEU A 38 -14.66 3.52 4.67
C LEU A 38 -13.67 2.87 5.64
N LYS A 39 -14.10 1.86 6.41
CA LYS A 39 -13.25 1.15 7.35
C LYS A 39 -12.07 0.45 6.68
N THR A 40 -12.28 -0.17 5.51
CA THR A 40 -11.20 -0.79 4.74
C THR A 40 -10.20 0.26 4.25
N ARG A 41 -10.67 1.43 3.82
CA ARG A 41 -9.77 2.52 3.40
C ARG A 41 -8.95 3.06 4.56
N ASP A 42 -9.57 3.26 5.72
CA ASP A 42 -8.86 3.72 6.91
C ASP A 42 -7.73 2.77 7.30
N GLN A 43 -7.98 1.46 7.26
CA GLN A 43 -6.94 0.46 7.50
C GLN A 43 -5.83 0.49 6.44
N GLU A 44 -6.18 0.64 5.16
CA GLU A 44 -5.19 0.75 4.09
C GLU A 44 -4.30 2.00 4.26
N TYR A 45 -4.89 3.14 4.59
CA TYR A 45 -4.14 4.37 4.85
C TYR A 45 -3.27 4.26 6.10
N ALA A 46 -3.78 3.70 7.19
CA ALA A 46 -3.00 3.46 8.41
C ALA A 46 -1.77 2.56 8.12
N ASN A 47 -1.95 1.49 7.34
CA ASN A 47 -0.85 0.62 6.94
C ASN A 47 0.19 1.35 6.08
N LYS A 48 -0.26 2.22 5.16
CA LYS A 48 0.65 3.03 4.33
C LYS A 48 1.45 4.01 5.18
N ILE A 49 0.82 4.69 6.14
CA ILE A 49 1.50 5.60 7.06
C ILE A 49 2.58 4.84 7.82
N HIS A 50 2.24 3.71 8.44
CA HIS A 50 3.21 2.89 9.16
C HIS A 50 4.34 2.31 8.29
N ALA A 51 4.07 2.03 7.00
CA ALA A 51 5.12 1.60 6.08
C ALA A 51 6.10 2.76 5.78
N ILE A 52 5.56 3.96 5.52
CA ILE A 52 6.36 5.16 5.24
C ILE A 52 7.17 5.57 6.46
N GLU A 53 6.57 5.57 7.66
CA GLU A 53 7.25 5.90 8.92
C GLU A 53 8.44 4.95 9.17
N ARG A 54 8.26 3.65 8.91
CA ARG A 54 9.36 2.67 9.05
C ARG A 54 10.48 2.88 8.04
N ASP A 55 10.13 3.16 6.79
CA ASP A 55 11.13 3.46 5.75
C ASP A 55 11.88 4.76 6.07
N LEU A 56 11.18 5.76 6.57
CA LEU A 56 11.77 7.03 7.00
C LEU A 56 12.73 6.82 8.18
N ALA A 57 12.31 6.10 9.22
CA ALA A 57 13.18 5.79 10.36
C ALA A 57 14.44 5.02 9.95
N ALA A 58 14.31 4.05 9.03
CA ALA A 58 15.46 3.31 8.50
C ALA A 58 16.43 4.21 7.71
N LYS A 59 15.90 5.16 6.93
CA LYS A 59 16.71 6.14 6.19
C LYS A 59 17.39 7.14 7.10
N GLU A 60 16.70 7.60 8.15
CA GLU A 60 17.29 8.48 9.16
C GLU A 60 18.43 7.78 9.90
N GLU A 61 18.23 6.53 10.33
CA GLU A 61 19.29 5.74 10.97
C GLU A 61 20.48 5.52 10.02
N TYR A 62 20.20 5.28 8.73
CA TYR A 62 21.26 5.15 7.72
C TYR A 62 22.04 6.46 7.52
N LEU A 63 21.35 7.61 7.47
CA LEU A 63 21.98 8.93 7.37
C LEU A 63 22.79 9.26 8.63
N ASP A 64 22.26 8.96 9.80
CA ASP A 64 22.96 9.17 11.07
C ASP A 64 24.27 8.36 11.11
N LYS A 65 24.23 7.10 10.68
CA LYS A 65 25.44 6.26 10.54
C LYS A 65 26.43 6.82 9.53
N LEU A 66 25.96 7.36 8.40
CA LEU A 66 26.84 8.00 7.42
C LEU A 66 27.57 9.22 7.98
N LEU A 67 26.91 9.99 8.84
CA LEU A 67 27.48 11.21 9.42
C LEU A 67 28.38 10.92 10.62
N THR A 68 28.02 9.92 11.42
CA THR A 68 28.68 9.63 12.71
C THR A 68 29.79 8.60 12.60
N ASP A 69 29.70 7.63 11.67
CA ASP A 69 30.71 6.59 11.48
C ASP A 69 31.53 6.81 10.18
N PRO A 70 32.77 7.31 10.29
CA PRO A 70 33.62 7.55 9.12
C PRO A 70 34.02 6.26 8.38
N VAL A 71 34.11 5.12 9.08
CA VAL A 71 34.42 3.82 8.45
C VAL A 71 33.24 3.35 7.60
N PHE A 72 32.02 3.54 8.10
CA PHE A 72 30.81 3.26 7.34
C PHE A 72 30.70 4.14 6.10
N LEU A 73 30.97 5.43 6.24
CA LEU A 73 30.98 6.39 5.13
C LEU A 73 31.96 5.97 4.02
N GLU A 74 33.21 5.66 4.37
CA GLU A 74 34.22 5.24 3.40
C GLU A 74 33.82 3.97 2.65
N ARG A 75 33.25 3.00 3.36
CA ARG A 75 32.73 1.78 2.72
C ARG A 75 31.62 2.10 1.72
N VAL A 76 30.62 2.89 2.12
CA VAL A 76 29.50 3.26 1.24
C VAL A 76 29.99 4.04 0.02
N VAL A 77 30.90 4.99 0.20
CA VAL A 77 31.47 5.80 -0.88
C VAL A 77 32.30 4.94 -1.84
N ARG A 78 33.07 3.97 -1.34
CA ARG A 78 33.82 3.02 -2.16
C ARG A 78 32.89 2.09 -2.97
N GLU A 79 31.84 1.57 -2.35
CA GLU A 79 30.89 0.65 -3.00
C GLU A 79 29.97 1.35 -4.01
N ARG A 80 29.45 2.54 -3.67
CA ARG A 80 28.42 3.23 -4.47
C ARG A 80 29.01 4.20 -5.50
N LEU A 81 30.09 4.88 -5.15
CA LEU A 81 30.70 5.91 -5.99
C LEU A 81 32.00 5.42 -6.64
N GLY A 82 32.50 4.23 -6.28
CA GLY A 82 33.78 3.71 -6.78
C GLY A 82 34.97 4.56 -6.33
N TYR A 83 34.80 5.39 -5.31
CA TYR A 83 35.85 6.30 -4.87
C TYR A 83 36.99 5.51 -4.25
N THR A 84 38.20 5.91 -4.60
CA THR A 84 39.43 5.28 -4.14
C THR A 84 40.40 6.39 -3.74
N ARG A 85 41.19 6.20 -2.69
CA ARG A 85 42.16 7.23 -2.29
C ARG A 85 43.25 7.33 -3.36
N PRO A 86 43.84 8.52 -3.61
CA PRO A 86 44.88 8.68 -4.63
C PRO A 86 46.12 7.80 -4.41
N GLU A 87 46.35 7.36 -3.17
CA GLU A 87 47.48 6.49 -2.76
C GLU A 87 47.14 4.99 -2.82
N GLU A 88 45.92 4.60 -3.19
CA GLU A 88 45.45 3.21 -3.18
C GLU A 88 45.57 2.53 -4.56
N TRP A 89 46.08 1.30 -4.59
CA TRP A 89 46.24 0.51 -5.81
C TRP A 89 44.98 -0.31 -6.11
N ILE A 90 44.36 -0.08 -7.27
CA ILE A 90 43.18 -0.84 -7.73
C ILE A 90 43.64 -2.01 -8.60
N TYR A 91 43.44 -3.24 -8.13
CA TYR A 91 43.61 -4.44 -8.95
C TYR A 91 42.33 -4.72 -9.73
N ARG A 92 42.35 -4.49 -11.04
CA ARG A 92 41.28 -4.93 -11.95
C ARG A 92 41.67 -6.29 -12.53
N PHE A 93 40.99 -7.34 -12.11
CA PHE A 93 41.16 -8.65 -12.72
C PHE A 93 40.51 -8.63 -14.11
N PRO A 94 41.25 -8.96 -15.19
CA PRO A 94 40.62 -9.18 -16.49
C PRO A 94 39.63 -10.33 -16.35
N LYS A 95 38.40 -10.16 -16.86
CA LYS A 95 37.53 -11.31 -17.08
C LYS A 95 38.26 -12.23 -18.04
N GLU A 96 38.49 -13.47 -17.63
CA GLU A 96 39.01 -14.50 -18.52
C GLU A 96 38.22 -14.44 -19.82
N LYS A 97 38.93 -14.17 -20.91
CA LYS A 97 38.44 -14.45 -22.25
C LYS A 97 38.16 -15.94 -22.27
N GLU A 98 36.89 -16.32 -22.20
CA GLU A 98 36.39 -17.56 -22.77
C GLU A 98 36.61 -17.48 -24.29
N GLU A 99 37.88 -17.52 -24.72
CA GLU A 99 38.26 -17.72 -26.11
C GLU A 99 38.65 -19.19 -26.26
N GLU A 100 37.84 -19.87 -27.09
CA GLU A 100 38.35 -20.73 -28.16
C GLU A 100 38.58 -22.21 -27.83
N THR A 101 37.54 -22.90 -27.36
CA THR A 101 37.33 -24.32 -27.72
C THR A 101 36.34 -24.43 -28.88
N ALA A 102 36.75 -23.96 -30.05
CA ALA A 102 36.07 -24.26 -31.30
C ALA A 102 37.10 -24.36 -32.44
N GLN A 103 38.01 -25.34 -32.35
CA GLN A 103 38.68 -25.89 -33.53
C GLN A 103 38.31 -27.35 -33.70
N VAL A 104 37.49 -27.56 -34.73
CA VAL A 104 37.18 -28.80 -35.47
C VAL A 104 38.44 -29.20 -36.23
N PRO A 105 38.80 -30.50 -36.29
CA PRO A 105 38.27 -31.42 -37.30
C PRO A 105 37.56 -32.65 -36.76
#